data_AF-A0A251SMM6-F1
#
_entry.id   AF-A0A251SMM6-F1
#
_cell.length_a   1.000
_cell.length_b   1.000
_cell.length_c   1.000
_cell.angle_alpha   90.00
_cell.angle_beta   90.00
_cell.angle_gamma   90.00
#
_symmetry.space_group_name_H-M   'P 1'
#
loop_
_entity.id
_entity.type
_entity.pdbx_description
1 polymer ?
#
loop_
_entity_poly.entity_id
_entity_poly.type
_entity_poly.pdbx_seq_one_letter_code
_entity_poly.pdbx_strand_id
1 'polypeptide(L)'
;MYGTVVNGLCKAGHTSKALELLRFMEASSCKPNVYQYNTIIDSLCKDKMVDHALEIFAKMVEKGVVADRNLAMDLFDELCLKGLKPNVRTYTVMISVYCQEGLFGIAKEFVRKREENGYLPNSVTYNVIVQEFLKQNEFQEANIFLEEMIDRGFFPDATTFSLLLHLTPSIRQDSPMQTIVQKLVNL
;
A
#
# COMPACT_ATOMS: atom_id res chain seq x y z
N MET A 1 -1.45 -27.45 -0.13
CA MET A 1 -0.30 -28.23 0.39
C MET A 1 0.77 -27.33 1.00
N TYR A 2 1.21 -26.27 0.31
CA TYR A 2 2.26 -25.37 0.81
C TYR A 2 1.94 -24.64 2.12
N GLY A 3 0.67 -24.26 2.38
CA GLY A 3 0.29 -23.57 3.63
C GLY A 3 0.61 -24.38 4.89
N THR A 4 0.42 -25.70 4.87
CA THR A 4 0.77 -26.60 5.99
C THR A 4 2.28 -26.66 6.22
N VAL A 5 3.07 -26.69 5.13
CA VAL A 5 4.54 -26.73 5.20
C VAL A 5 5.09 -25.40 5.73
N VAL A 6 4.59 -24.26 5.23
CA VAL A 6 4.95 -22.93 5.75
C VAL A 6 4.67 -22.84 7.25
N ASN A 7 3.46 -23.22 7.68
CA ASN A 7 3.10 -23.21 9.10
C ASN A 7 3.99 -24.14 9.94
N GLY A 8 4.29 -25.34 9.45
CA GLY A 8 5.21 -26.27 10.12
C GLY A 8 6.62 -25.71 10.28
N LEU A 9 7.16 -25.06 9.24
CA LEU A 9 8.48 -24.43 9.28
C LEU A 9 8.51 -23.24 10.25
N CYS A 10 7.50 -22.36 10.21
CA CYS A 10 7.39 -21.24 11.13
C CYS A 10 7.30 -21.70 12.59
N LYS A 11 6.45 -22.70 12.89
CA LYS A 11 6.34 -23.27 14.25
C LYS A 11 7.63 -23.93 14.76
N ALA A 12 8.47 -24.41 13.85
CA ALA A 12 9.79 -24.96 14.17
C ALA A 12 10.90 -23.89 14.29
N GLY A 13 10.57 -22.60 14.16
CA GLY A 13 11.55 -21.50 14.16
C GLY A 13 12.43 -21.47 12.89
N HIS A 14 12.04 -22.20 11.84
CA HIS A 14 12.77 -22.26 10.58
C HIS A 14 12.29 -21.18 9.60
N THR A 15 12.20 -19.93 10.10
CA THR A 15 11.65 -18.78 9.38
C THR A 15 12.39 -18.51 8.06
N SER A 16 13.72 -18.70 8.01
CA SER A 16 14.50 -18.60 6.77
C SER A 16 14.07 -19.61 5.69
N LYS A 17 13.77 -20.86 6.07
CA LYS A 17 13.27 -21.88 5.14
C LYS A 17 11.85 -21.59 4.69
N ALA A 18 11.02 -21.03 5.58
CA ALA A 18 9.67 -20.58 5.22
C ALA A 18 9.72 -19.46 4.16
N LEU A 19 10.67 -18.53 4.28
CA LEU A 19 10.93 -17.47 3.30
C LEU A 19 11.44 -18.02 1.96
N GLU A 20 12.34 -18.99 1.96
CA GLU A 20 12.78 -19.67 0.75
C GLU A 20 11.61 -20.37 0.03
N LEU A 21 10.74 -21.04 0.80
CA LEU A 21 9.55 -21.67 0.26
C LEU A 21 8.58 -20.62 -0.33
N LEU A 22 8.40 -19.48 0.34
CA LEU A 22 7.59 -18.38 -0.20
C LEU A 22 8.15 -17.86 -1.52
N ARG A 23 9.47 -17.65 -1.62
CA ARG A 23 10.14 -17.25 -2.87
C ARG A 23 10.01 -18.30 -3.97
N PHE A 24 10.15 -19.58 -3.63
CA PHE A 24 9.94 -20.68 -4.57
C PHE A 24 8.50 -20.71 -5.10
N MET A 25 7.52 -20.52 -4.22
CA MET A 25 6.12 -20.42 -4.62
C MET A 25 5.91 -19.26 -5.60
N GLU A 26 6.44 -18.07 -5.29
CA GLU A 26 6.35 -16.90 -6.18
C GLU A 26 7.01 -17.09 -7.54
N ALA A 27 8.13 -17.83 -7.61
CA ALA A 27 8.82 -18.15 -8.85
C ALA A 27 8.09 -19.24 -9.67
N SER A 28 7.28 -20.05 -9.00
CA SER A 28 6.40 -21.03 -9.63
C SER A 28 5.06 -20.38 -10.03
N SER A 29 4.22 -21.11 -10.76
CA SER A 29 2.85 -20.66 -11.08
C SER A 29 1.91 -20.63 -9.86
N CYS A 30 2.39 -20.95 -8.66
CA CYS A 30 1.61 -21.00 -7.43
C CYS A 30 1.71 -19.68 -6.64
N LYS A 31 0.75 -18.78 -6.84
CA LYS A 31 0.69 -17.51 -6.11
C LYS A 31 0.40 -17.74 -4.62
N PRO A 32 1.25 -17.24 -3.70
CA PRO A 32 0.95 -17.30 -2.28
C PRO A 32 -0.30 -16.47 -1.94
N ASN A 33 -1.10 -16.96 -1.00
CA ASN A 33 -2.30 -16.29 -0.51
C ASN A 33 -2.07 -15.62 0.86
N VAL A 34 -3.09 -14.88 1.32
CA VAL A 34 -3.08 -14.15 2.60
C VAL A 34 -2.60 -15.01 3.77
N TYR A 35 -3.09 -16.25 3.86
CA TYR A 35 -2.74 -17.17 4.95
C TYR A 35 -1.24 -17.45 5.01
N GLN A 36 -0.58 -17.64 3.86
CA GLN A 36 0.84 -17.94 3.79
C GLN A 36 1.71 -16.74 4.18
N TYR A 37 1.35 -15.53 3.71
CA TYR A 37 2.02 -14.31 4.13
C TYR A 37 1.85 -14.06 5.63
N ASN A 38 0.61 -14.10 6.14
CA ASN A 38 0.32 -13.83 7.55
C ASN A 38 1.05 -14.82 8.47
N THR A 39 1.16 -16.09 8.08
CA THR A 39 1.88 -17.11 8.87
C THR A 39 3.38 -16.79 8.98
N ILE A 40 4.00 -16.29 7.91
CA ILE A 40 5.42 -15.92 7.92
C ILE A 40 5.64 -14.63 8.70
N ILE A 41 4.75 -13.65 8.52
CA ILE A 41 4.79 -12.36 9.22
C ILE A 41 4.65 -12.58 10.73
N ASP A 42 3.68 -13.39 11.17
CA ASP A 42 3.49 -13.75 12.58
C ASP A 42 4.73 -14.43 13.17
N SER A 43 5.36 -15.35 12.41
CA SER A 43 6.62 -15.99 12.81
C SER A 43 7.75 -14.96 12.98
N LEU A 44 7.92 -14.05 12.02
CA LEU A 44 8.95 -13.00 12.08
C LEU A 44 8.71 -12.05 13.26
N CYS A 45 7.46 -11.69 13.55
CA CYS A 45 7.11 -10.90 14.73
C CYS A 45 7.50 -11.62 16.03
N LYS A 46 7.20 -12.92 16.15
CA LYS A 46 7.58 -13.76 17.30
C LYS A 46 9.09 -13.87 17.47
N ASP A 47 9.82 -13.94 16.36
CA ASP A 47 11.28 -13.95 16.32
C ASP A 47 11.89 -12.54 16.51
N LYS A 48 11.05 -11.52 16.77
CA LYS A 48 11.39 -10.10 16.94
C LYS A 48 12.01 -9.43 15.69
N MET A 49 11.93 -10.06 14.53
CA MET A 49 12.41 -9.60 13.22
C MET A 49 11.34 -8.75 12.49
N VAL A 50 10.95 -7.64 13.11
CA VAL A 50 9.78 -6.83 12.67
C VAL A 50 10.07 -6.04 11.40
N ASP A 51 11.32 -5.67 11.18
CA ASP A 51 11.82 -5.10 9.92
C ASP A 51 11.56 -6.04 8.73
N HIS A 52 11.89 -7.32 8.88
CA HIS A 52 11.64 -8.36 7.88
C HIS A 52 10.13 -8.63 7.75
N ALA A 53 9.39 -8.64 8.86
CA ALA A 53 7.93 -8.83 8.84
C ALA A 53 7.25 -7.74 7.99
N LEU A 54 7.66 -6.48 8.14
CA LEU A 54 7.20 -5.35 7.34
C LEU A 54 7.59 -5.44 5.87
N GLU A 55 8.80 -5.94 5.55
CA GLU A 55 9.21 -6.15 4.16
C GLU A 55 8.29 -7.17 3.46
N ILE A 56 7.99 -8.28 4.15
CA ILE A 56 7.08 -9.30 3.64
C ILE A 56 5.65 -8.78 3.53
N PHE A 57 5.18 -8.01 4.51
CA PHE A 57 3.85 -7.37 4.47
C PHE A 57 3.74 -6.36 3.32
N ALA A 58 4.77 -5.52 3.11
CA ALA A 58 4.82 -4.59 2.00
C ALA A 58 4.75 -5.31 0.64
N LYS A 59 5.48 -6.43 0.51
CA LYS A 59 5.48 -7.26 -0.70
C LYS A 59 4.12 -7.91 -0.96
N MET A 60 3.42 -8.32 0.10
CA MET A 60 2.04 -8.83 0.02
C MET A 60 1.11 -7.77 -0.60
N VAL A 61 1.18 -6.53 -0.09
CA VAL A 61 0.37 -5.39 -0.58
C VAL A 61 0.72 -5.04 -2.03
N GLU A 62 2.00 -4.94 -2.38
CA GLU A 62 2.46 -4.65 -3.75
C GLU A 62 1.98 -5.69 -4.78
N LYS A 63 1.81 -6.94 -4.35
CA LYS A 63 1.27 -8.02 -5.20
C LYS A 63 -0.25 -8.01 -5.29
N GLY A 64 -0.92 -7.02 -4.71
CA GLY A 64 -2.37 -6.88 -4.71
C GLY A 64 -3.09 -7.93 -3.84
N VAL A 65 -2.37 -8.55 -2.90
CA VAL A 65 -3.01 -9.44 -1.92
C VAL A 65 -3.63 -8.58 -0.83
N VAL A 66 -4.94 -8.75 -0.61
CA VAL A 66 -5.69 -7.98 0.41
C VAL A 66 -5.06 -8.21 1.78
N ALA A 67 -4.57 -7.13 2.38
CA ALA A 67 -3.89 -7.17 3.65
C ALA A 67 -4.81 -6.75 4.79
N ASP A 68 -4.61 -7.36 5.95
CA ASP A 68 -5.40 -7.10 7.15
C ASP A 68 -4.92 -5.79 7.82
N ARG A 69 -5.83 -4.85 8.06
CA ARG A 69 -5.52 -3.59 8.75
C ARG A 69 -4.97 -3.76 10.16
N ASN A 70 -5.52 -4.67 10.96
CA ASN A 70 -5.06 -4.86 12.33
C ASN A 70 -3.60 -5.33 12.30
N LEU A 71 -3.28 -6.27 11.40
CA LEU A 71 -1.89 -6.70 11.19
C LEU A 71 -0.98 -5.54 10.74
N ALA A 72 -1.47 -4.67 9.84
CA ALA A 72 -0.72 -3.49 9.41
C ALA A 72 -0.40 -2.55 10.58
N MET A 73 -1.39 -2.30 11.45
CA MET A 73 -1.25 -1.43 12.61
C MET A 73 -0.34 -2.04 13.68
N ASP A 74 -0.51 -3.33 13.98
CA ASP A 74 0.34 -4.05 14.93
C ASP A 74 1.82 -3.98 14.49
N LEU A 75 2.09 -4.17 13.20
CA LEU A 75 3.44 -4.04 12.63
C LEU A 75 3.98 -2.60 12.72
N PHE A 76 3.13 -1.60 12.47
CA PHE A 76 3.51 -0.19 12.55
C PHE A 76 3.85 0.22 13.99
N ASP A 77 3.02 -0.16 14.94
CA ASP A 77 3.20 0.17 16.36
C ASP A 77 4.41 -0.55 16.94
N GLU A 78 4.59 -1.84 16.64
CA GLU A 78 5.76 -2.62 17.06
C GLU A 78 7.06 -2.05 16.46
N LEU A 79 7.05 -1.59 15.21
CA LEU A 79 8.18 -0.89 14.61
C LEU A 79 8.53 0.38 15.40
N CYS A 80 7.52 1.19 15.75
CA CYS A 80 7.73 2.41 16.54
C CYS A 80 8.23 2.10 17.97
N LEU A 81 7.68 1.07 18.62
CA LEU A 81 8.07 0.63 19.97
C LEU A 81 9.54 0.19 20.03
N LYS A 82 10.06 -0.40 18.95
CA LYS A 82 11.49 -0.78 18.83
C LYS A 82 12.42 0.39 18.52
N GLY A 83 11.91 1.61 18.42
CA GLY A 83 12.68 2.80 18.05
C GLY A 83 13.13 2.80 16.58
N LEU A 84 12.61 1.87 15.78
CA LEU A 84 12.81 1.86 14.34
C LEU A 84 11.92 2.95 13.74
N LYS A 85 12.46 3.77 12.83
CA LYS A 85 11.71 4.87 12.23
C LYS A 85 10.93 4.37 11.01
N PRO A 86 9.60 4.58 10.94
CA PRO A 86 8.84 4.28 9.74
C PRO A 86 9.41 5.07 8.57
N ASN A 87 9.59 4.41 7.43
CA ASN A 87 10.10 5.05 6.22
C ASN A 87 8.99 5.23 5.18
N VAL A 88 9.33 5.81 4.03
CA VAL A 88 8.39 6.05 2.92
C VAL A 88 7.59 4.78 2.57
N ARG A 89 8.25 3.62 2.49
CA ARG A 89 7.61 2.34 2.16
C ARG A 89 6.59 1.95 3.22
N THR A 90 6.92 2.07 4.51
CA THR A 90 6.00 1.78 5.62
C THR A 90 4.72 2.62 5.51
N TYR A 91 4.85 3.93 5.29
CA TYR A 91 3.68 4.80 5.14
C TYR A 91 2.86 4.47 3.89
N THR A 92 3.50 4.22 2.75
CA THR A 92 2.80 3.81 1.52
C THR A 92 1.96 2.55 1.73
N VAL A 93 2.50 1.57 2.45
CA VAL A 93 1.78 0.35 2.81
C VAL A 93 0.56 0.67 3.68
N MET A 94 0.74 1.44 4.77
CA MET A 94 -0.36 1.80 5.66
C MET A 94 -1.49 2.50 4.89
N ILE A 95 -1.13 3.49 4.07
CA ILE A 95 -2.09 4.23 3.24
C ILE A 95 -2.82 3.28 2.29
N SER A 96 -2.10 2.39 1.60
CA SER A 96 -2.71 1.41 0.68
C SER A 96 -3.70 0.49 1.40
N VAL A 97 -3.40 0.04 2.62
CA VAL A 97 -4.31 -0.82 3.41
C VAL A 97 -5.57 -0.06 3.82
N TYR A 98 -5.44 1.20 4.25
CA TYR A 98 -6.60 2.03 4.57
C TYR A 98 -7.48 2.31 3.35
N CYS A 99 -6.87 2.56 2.19
CA CYS A 99 -7.61 2.73 0.94
C CYS A 99 -8.32 1.43 0.52
N GLN A 100 -7.68 0.26 0.60
CA GLN A 100 -8.30 -1.04 0.23
C GLN A 100 -9.60 -1.34 0.99
N GLU A 101 -9.71 -0.85 2.23
CA GLU A 101 -10.89 -1.05 3.07
C GLU A 101 -11.81 0.20 3.13
N GLY A 102 -11.60 1.20 2.26
CA GLY A 102 -12.45 2.38 2.17
C GLY A 102 -12.33 3.39 3.32
N LEU A 103 -11.30 3.27 4.17
CA LEU A 103 -11.10 4.15 5.34
C LEU A 103 -10.21 5.35 5.01
N PHE A 104 -10.73 6.21 4.15
CA PHE A 104 -9.97 7.32 3.55
C PHE A 104 -9.56 8.42 4.53
N GLY A 105 -10.37 8.67 5.56
CA GLY A 105 -10.02 9.63 6.62
C GLY A 105 -8.72 9.24 7.33
N ILE A 106 -8.56 7.95 7.63
CA ILE A 106 -7.35 7.43 8.30
C ILE A 106 -6.18 7.37 7.31
N ALA A 107 -6.42 7.02 6.04
CA ALA A 107 -5.40 7.10 4.98
C ALA A 107 -4.79 8.52 4.91
N LYS A 108 -5.63 9.55 5.01
CA LYS A 108 -5.22 10.96 5.02
C LYS A 108 -4.45 11.35 6.28
N GLU A 109 -4.85 10.85 7.45
CA GLU A 109 -4.08 11.03 8.69
C GLU A 109 -2.66 10.45 8.56
N PHE A 110 -2.50 9.29 7.92
CA PHE A 110 -1.18 8.71 7.66
C PHE A 110 -0.35 9.51 6.67
N VAL A 111 -0.96 10.13 5.65
CA VAL A 111 -0.27 11.09 4.76
C VAL A 111 0.25 12.29 5.55
N ARG A 112 -0.58 12.89 6.41
CA ARG A 112 -0.20 14.04 7.26
C ARG A 112 0.87 13.70 8.29
N LYS A 113 0.72 12.57 8.99
CA LYS A 113 1.69 12.07 9.98
C LYS A 113 3.08 11.86 9.38
N ARG A 114 3.15 11.54 8.08
CA ARG A 114 4.41 11.42 7.33
C ARG A 114 5.10 12.79 7.17
N GLU A 115 4.33 13.84 6.92
CA GLU A 115 4.81 15.22 6.77
C GLU A 115 5.34 15.79 8.08
N GLU A 116 4.64 15.54 9.20
CA GLU A 116 5.04 15.94 10.55
C GLU A 116 6.36 15.27 10.98
N ASN A 117 6.62 14.06 10.52
CA ASN A 117 7.88 13.33 10.75
C ASN A 117 9.00 13.71 9.75
N GLY A 118 8.79 14.71 8.90
CA GLY A 118 9.79 15.24 7.96
C GLY A 118 9.96 14.45 6.66
N TYR A 119 9.03 13.53 6.35
CA TYR A 119 9.09 12.72 5.14
C TYR A 119 8.00 13.14 4.15
N LEU A 120 8.30 14.06 3.23
CA LEU A 120 7.32 14.52 2.24
C LEU A 120 6.88 13.36 1.33
N PRO A 121 5.56 13.17 1.09
CA PRO A 121 5.05 12.35 -0.01
C PRO A 121 5.73 12.72 -1.34
N ASN A 122 6.13 11.72 -2.11
CA ASN A 122 6.74 11.91 -3.43
C ASN A 122 5.75 11.54 -4.55
N SER A 123 6.10 11.82 -5.80
CA SER A 123 5.25 11.54 -6.97
C SER A 123 4.70 10.11 -7.00
N VAL A 124 5.51 9.09 -6.67
CA VAL A 124 5.06 7.68 -6.64
C VAL A 124 3.96 7.47 -5.60
N THR A 125 4.10 8.09 -4.42
CA THR A 125 3.10 7.97 -3.34
C THR A 125 1.75 8.54 -3.78
N TYR A 126 1.74 9.76 -4.36
CA TYR A 126 0.50 10.38 -4.83
C TYR A 126 -0.16 9.57 -5.95
N ASN A 127 0.62 9.07 -6.91
CA ASN A 127 0.08 8.25 -8.00
C ASN A 127 -0.64 7.01 -7.48
N VAL A 128 -0.04 6.26 -6.54
CA VAL A 128 -0.70 5.08 -5.94
C VAL A 128 -2.01 5.46 -5.27
N ILE A 129 -2.02 6.55 -4.50
CA ILE A 129 -3.20 7.02 -3.77
C ILE A 129 -4.32 7.39 -4.75
N VAL A 130 -4.02 8.27 -5.72
CA VAL A 130 -5.00 8.72 -6.72
C VAL A 130 -5.54 7.54 -7.54
N GLN A 131 -4.67 6.63 -7.99
CA GLN A 131 -5.09 5.44 -8.73
C GLN A 131 -6.05 4.56 -7.93
N GLU A 132 -5.79 4.37 -6.63
CA GLU A 132 -6.63 3.53 -5.79
C GLU A 132 -8.02 4.15 -5.58
N PHE A 133 -8.08 5.45 -5.27
CA PHE A 133 -9.35 6.17 -5.15
C PHE A 133 -10.16 6.16 -6.45
N LEU A 134 -9.51 6.32 -7.60
CA LEU A 134 -10.16 6.25 -8.91
C LEU A 134 -10.78 4.87 -9.18
N LYS A 135 -10.07 3.78 -8.83
CA LYS A 135 -10.60 2.40 -8.99
C LYS A 135 -11.84 2.14 -8.12
N GLN A 136 -11.96 2.84 -7.00
CA GLN A 136 -13.09 2.72 -6.09
C GLN A 136 -14.23 3.70 -6.40
N ASN A 137 -14.12 4.50 -7.47
CA ASN A 137 -15.05 5.58 -7.84
C ASN A 137 -15.17 6.70 -6.78
N GLU A 138 -14.16 6.84 -5.93
CA GLU A 138 -14.10 7.85 -4.88
C GLU A 138 -13.50 9.15 -5.43
N PHE A 139 -14.22 9.75 -6.38
CA PHE A 139 -13.74 10.87 -7.19
C PHE A 139 -13.46 12.14 -6.36
N GLN A 140 -14.16 12.33 -5.24
CA GLN A 140 -13.92 13.50 -4.37
C GLN A 140 -12.56 13.42 -3.71
N GLU A 141 -12.21 12.26 -3.16
CA GLU A 141 -10.92 12.05 -2.49
C GLU A 141 -9.78 12.00 -3.51
N ALA A 142 -9.98 11.31 -4.64
CA ALA A 142 -9.01 11.35 -5.74
C ALA A 142 -8.73 12.79 -6.21
N ASN A 143 -9.73 13.69 -6.18
CA ASN A 143 -9.53 15.10 -6.55
C ASN A 143 -8.62 15.82 -5.56
N ILE A 144 -8.87 15.66 -4.26
CA ILE A 144 -8.07 16.28 -3.19
C ILE A 144 -6.60 15.90 -3.34
N PHE A 145 -6.30 14.61 -3.53
CA PHE A 145 -4.94 14.14 -3.68
C PHE A 145 -4.30 14.53 -5.02
N LEU A 146 -5.10 14.66 -6.08
CA LEU A 146 -4.64 15.14 -7.39
C LEU A 146 -4.27 16.62 -7.35
N GLU A 147 -5.09 17.46 -6.70
CA GLU A 147 -4.78 18.89 -6.47
C GLU A 147 -3.53 19.05 -5.64
N GLU A 148 -3.43 18.35 -4.51
CA GLU A 148 -2.26 18.41 -3.63
C GLU A 148 -0.98 17.94 -4.34
N MET A 149 -1.08 16.91 -5.18
CA MET A 149 0.03 16.43 -6.00
C MET A 149 0.54 17.52 -6.96
N ILE A 150 -0.37 18.22 -7.64
CA ILE A 150 -0.05 19.30 -8.60
C ILE A 150 0.53 20.51 -7.88
N ASP A 151 -0.06 20.92 -6.76
CA ASP A 151 0.41 22.07 -5.95
C ASP A 151 1.84 21.86 -5.43
N ARG A 152 2.24 20.61 -5.24
CA ARG A 152 3.60 20.21 -4.84
C ARG A 152 4.55 20.00 -6.01
N GLY A 153 4.11 20.28 -7.25
CA GLY A 153 4.92 20.16 -8.45
C GLY A 153 5.10 18.72 -8.96
N PHE A 154 4.28 17.77 -8.48
CA PHE A 154 4.25 16.42 -9.02
C PHE A 154 3.12 16.29 -10.05
N PHE A 155 3.30 15.38 -11.02
CA PHE A 155 2.33 15.15 -12.09
C PHE A 155 1.89 13.68 -12.14
N PRO A 156 0.62 13.41 -12.47
CA PRO A 156 0.12 12.05 -12.70
C PRO A 156 1.02 11.30 -13.70
N ASP A 157 1.37 10.06 -13.36
CA ASP A 157 2.06 9.17 -14.29
C ASP A 157 1.10 8.66 -15.37
N ALA A 158 1.65 7.98 -16.38
CA ALA A 158 0.87 7.48 -17.51
C ALA A 158 -0.29 6.56 -17.10
N THR A 159 -0.12 5.80 -16.00
CA THR A 159 -1.16 4.88 -15.50
C THR A 159 -2.30 5.66 -14.85
N THR A 160 -1.97 6.61 -13.98
CA THR A 160 -2.95 7.52 -13.34
C THR A 160 -3.68 8.34 -14.38
N PHE A 161 -2.97 8.86 -15.37
CA PHE A 161 -3.55 9.65 -16.45
C PHE A 161 -4.51 8.82 -17.32
N SER A 162 -4.13 7.59 -17.67
CA SER A 162 -5.01 6.68 -18.40
C SER A 162 -6.28 6.34 -17.62
N LEU A 163 -6.18 6.17 -16.29
CA LEU A 163 -7.34 5.93 -15.43
C LEU A 163 -8.28 7.13 -15.39
N LEU A 164 -7.73 8.34 -15.26
CA LEU A 164 -8.51 9.59 -15.30
C LEU A 164 -9.29 9.73 -16.61
N LEU A 165 -8.65 9.47 -17.76
CA LEU A 165 -9.29 9.52 -19.08
C LEU A 165 -10.37 8.44 -19.27
N HIS A 166 -10.14 7.24 -18.76
CA HIS A 166 -11.14 6.18 -18.84
C HIS A 166 -12.38 6.50 -17.99
N LEU A 167 -12.19 7.16 -16.84
CA LEU A 167 -13.26 7.45 -15.88
C LEU A 167 -13.94 8.80 -16.10
N THR A 168 -13.44 9.65 -17.01
CA THR A 168 -14.06 10.94 -17.37
C THR A 168 -15.56 10.90 -17.68
N PRO A 169 -16.12 9.84 -18.32
CA PRO A 169 -17.58 9.74 -18.52
C PRO A 169 -18.38 9.53 -17.22
N SER A 170 -17.74 8.96 -16.19
CA SER A 170 -18.34 8.65 -14.88
C SER A 170 -18.14 9.76 -13.86
N ILE A 171 -17.14 10.62 -14.08
CA ILE A 171 -16.90 11.85 -13.34
C ILE A 171 -17.98 12.88 -13.73
N ARG A 172 -18.53 13.61 -12.75
CA ARG A 172 -19.51 14.67 -13.04
C ARG A 172 -18.84 15.79 -13.83
N GLN A 173 -19.51 16.25 -14.90
CA GLN A 173 -19.04 17.33 -15.79
C GLN A 173 -18.61 18.60 -15.06
N ASP A 174 -19.24 18.92 -13.92
CA ASP A 174 -18.93 20.09 -13.09
C ASP A 174 -17.89 19.82 -11.98
N SER A 175 -17.22 18.67 -11.96
CA SER A 175 -16.26 18.38 -10.91
C SER A 175 -14.92 19.12 -11.13
N PRO A 176 -14.24 19.56 -10.05
CA PRO A 176 -12.90 20.16 -10.16
C PRO A 176 -11.90 19.21 -10.84
N MET A 177 -12.05 17.90 -10.60
CA MET A 177 -11.22 16.86 -11.21
C MET A 177 -11.28 16.89 -12.74
N GLN A 178 -12.47 17.08 -13.31
CA GLN A 178 -12.63 17.12 -14.76
C GLN A 178 -11.97 18.36 -15.38
N THR A 179 -11.96 19.48 -14.65
CA THR A 179 -11.23 20.70 -15.05
C THR A 179 -9.72 20.46 -15.06
N ILE A 180 -9.20 19.73 -14.06
CA ILE A 180 -7.78 19.36 -14.00
C ILE A 180 -7.42 18.41 -15.14
N VAL A 181 -8.23 17.38 -15.39
CA VAL A 181 -8.02 16.44 -16.51
C VAL A 181 -7.99 17.20 -17.84
N GLN A 182 -8.92 18.13 -18.06
CA GLN A 182 -8.95 18.92 -19.29
C GLN A 182 -7.72 19.82 -19.47
N LYS A 183 -7.20 20.41 -18.38
CA LYS A 183 -5.95 21.19 -18.41
C LYS A 183 -4.74 20.31 -18.73
N LEU A 184 -4.67 19.11 -18.16
CA LEU A 184 -3.58 18.17 -18.39
C LEU A 184 -3.59 17.59 -19.82
N VAL A 185 -4.76 17.46 -20.46
CA VAL A 185 -4.89 17.03 -21.87
C VAL A 185 -4.47 18.11 -22.87
N ASN A 186 -4.50 19.38 -22.46
CA ASN A 186 -4.21 20.53 -23.32
C ASN A 186 -2.77 21.06 -23.19
N LEU A 187 -1.90 20.35 -22.45
CA LEU A 187 -0.45 20.60 -22.34
C LEU A 187 0.31 19.73 -23.34
#